data_AF-A0A0R3R9V7-F1
#
_entry.id   AF-A0A0R3R9V7-F1
#
_cell.length_a   1.000
_cell.length_b   1.000
_cell.length_c   1.000
_cell.angle_alpha   90.00
_cell.angle_beta   90.00
_cell.angle_gamma   90.00
#
_symmetry.space_group_name_H-M   'P 1'
#
loop_
_entity.id
_entity.type
_entity.pdbx_description
1 polymer ?
#
loop_
_entity_poly.entity_id
_entity_poly.type
_entity_poly.pdbx_seq_one_letter_code
_entity_poly.pdbx_strand_id
1 'polypeptide(L)'
;DSIALSAQENILSDVLPKKQSITIDIVEQNEAKQEEAEENLIENSTILKQELNKSKAESIFDFNSKVSRPAPELPSTDGIEYPRAAAWASESLNNVLKDEKGRQLFHVFLHDSLAEENLSFIESYDKFKQMTSPADKKQYIQEFFEKYSPYVNLSSVALQKIKETAAKDDPDPAAFLLAVKEVNRLLESDQFPRFKRSDVYINFLEKVMPRSYADKWATSFEALVGNQVNFFLPFPIYFS
;
A
#
# COMPACT_ATOMS: atom_id res chain seq x y z
N ASP A 1 -50.98 -45.96 78.09
CA ASP A 1 -49.81 -45.99 77.19
C ASP A 1 -50.15 -45.40 75.84
N SER A 2 -50.03 -44.08 75.72
CA SER A 2 -50.06 -43.35 74.45
C SER A 2 -49.35 -42.03 74.70
N ILE A 3 -48.74 -41.44 73.67
CA ILE A 3 -47.84 -40.26 73.67
C ILE A 3 -46.35 -40.64 73.73
N ALA A 4 -45.82 -41.15 72.61
CA ALA A 4 -44.37 -41.10 72.32
C ALA A 4 -44.06 -41.27 70.82
N LEU A 5 -44.85 -40.70 69.89
CA LEU A 5 -44.56 -40.79 68.44
C LEU A 5 -45.03 -39.55 67.65
N SER A 6 -44.69 -38.33 68.09
CA SER A 6 -45.03 -37.12 67.30
C SER A 6 -43.94 -36.03 67.25
N ALA A 7 -42.71 -36.33 67.64
CA ALA A 7 -41.65 -35.32 67.72
C ALA A 7 -40.50 -35.49 66.70
N GLN A 8 -40.52 -36.53 65.87
CA GLN A 8 -39.40 -36.82 64.95
C GLN A 8 -39.67 -36.55 63.46
N GLU A 9 -40.87 -36.15 63.05
CA GLU A 9 -41.15 -35.81 61.65
C GLU A 9 -40.93 -34.34 61.28
N ASN A 10 -40.60 -33.45 62.23
CA ASN A 10 -40.58 -32.00 61.98
C ASN A 10 -39.19 -31.36 61.88
N ILE A 11 -38.13 -32.14 61.68
CA ILE A 11 -36.74 -31.60 61.60
C ILE A 11 -36.17 -31.77 60.17
N LEU A 12 -36.75 -32.64 59.35
CA LEU A 12 -36.27 -32.91 57.99
C LEU A 12 -36.92 -32.01 56.91
N SER A 13 -38.10 -31.46 57.18
CA SER A 13 -38.85 -30.56 56.28
C SER A 13 -38.26 -29.14 56.20
N ASP A 14 -37.51 -28.70 57.21
CA ASP A 14 -37.00 -27.31 57.32
C ASP A 14 -35.54 -27.14 56.87
N VAL A 15 -34.79 -28.24 56.68
CA VAL A 15 -33.34 -28.20 56.37
C VAL A 15 -33.06 -28.33 54.86
N LEU A 16 -33.90 -29.05 54.11
CA LEU A 16 -33.75 -29.19 52.65
C LEU A 16 -33.88 -27.86 51.88
N PRO A 17 -34.92 -27.02 52.10
CA PRO A 17 -35.10 -25.79 51.32
C PRO A 17 -34.04 -24.72 51.64
N LYS A 18 -33.54 -24.67 52.89
CA LYS A 18 -32.49 -23.71 53.30
C LYS A 18 -31.13 -24.04 52.69
N LYS A 19 -30.80 -25.34 52.54
CA LYS A 19 -29.54 -25.77 51.92
C LYS A 19 -29.53 -25.55 50.39
N GLN A 20 -30.69 -25.67 49.74
CA GLN A 20 -30.86 -25.33 48.32
C GLN A 20 -30.79 -23.82 48.07
N SER A 21 -31.43 -22.99 48.90
CA SER A 21 -31.35 -21.52 48.80
C SER A 21 -29.93 -20.99 48.90
N ILE A 22 -29.15 -21.45 49.90
CA ILE A 22 -27.75 -21.03 50.09
C ILE A 22 -26.87 -21.44 48.89
N THR A 23 -27.16 -22.58 48.28
CA THR A 23 -26.39 -23.06 47.12
C THR A 23 -26.67 -22.22 45.88
N ILE A 24 -27.92 -21.79 45.68
CA ILE A 24 -28.33 -20.93 44.55
C ILE A 24 -27.70 -19.54 44.69
N ASP A 25 -27.74 -18.94 45.89
CA ASP A 25 -27.15 -17.62 46.15
C ASP A 25 -25.63 -17.61 45.91
N ILE A 26 -24.93 -18.72 46.25
CA ILE A 26 -23.48 -18.85 46.00
C ILE A 26 -23.18 -19.00 44.51
N VAL A 27 -24.00 -19.73 43.76
CA VAL A 27 -23.83 -19.89 42.31
C VAL A 27 -24.07 -18.56 41.58
N GLU A 28 -25.14 -17.85 41.92
CA GLU A 28 -25.48 -16.56 41.31
C GLU A 28 -24.43 -15.48 41.61
N GLN A 29 -23.87 -15.44 42.83
CA GLN A 29 -22.76 -14.54 43.15
C GLN A 29 -21.44 -14.91 42.46
N ASN A 30 -21.23 -16.18 42.13
CA ASN A 30 -20.03 -16.61 41.40
C ASN A 30 -20.18 -16.32 39.90
N GLU A 31 -21.37 -16.50 39.33
CA GLU A 31 -21.70 -16.13 37.95
C GLU A 31 -21.60 -14.63 37.73
N ALA A 32 -22.16 -13.81 38.65
CA ALA A 32 -22.02 -12.35 38.58
C ALA A 32 -20.56 -11.88 38.66
N LYS A 33 -19.72 -12.54 39.48
CA LYS A 33 -18.28 -12.25 39.54
C LYS A 33 -17.52 -12.68 38.29
N GLN A 34 -17.95 -13.75 37.62
CA GLN A 34 -17.38 -14.16 36.33
C GLN A 34 -17.77 -13.19 35.22
N GLU A 35 -19.01 -12.75 35.18
CA GLU A 35 -19.52 -11.80 34.18
C GLU A 35 -18.83 -10.43 34.33
N GLU A 36 -18.68 -9.93 35.56
CA GLU A 36 -17.91 -8.72 35.85
C GLU A 36 -16.43 -8.86 35.46
N ALA A 37 -15.82 -10.05 35.66
CA ALA A 37 -14.45 -10.29 35.23
C ALA A 37 -14.30 -10.29 33.70
N GLU A 38 -15.23 -10.91 32.97
CA GLU A 38 -15.23 -10.93 31.50
C GLU A 38 -15.43 -9.54 30.92
N GLU A 39 -16.34 -8.74 31.48
CA GLU A 39 -16.61 -7.36 31.03
C GLU A 39 -15.37 -6.47 31.22
N ASN A 40 -14.70 -6.57 32.37
CA ASN A 40 -13.44 -5.89 32.65
C ASN A 40 -12.31 -6.31 31.67
N LEU A 41 -12.25 -7.59 31.28
CA LEU A 41 -11.28 -8.08 30.30
C LEU A 41 -11.53 -7.50 28.90
N ILE A 42 -12.80 -7.40 28.49
CA ILE A 42 -13.20 -6.82 27.21
C ILE A 42 -12.88 -5.32 27.18
N GLU A 43 -13.21 -4.59 28.25
CA GLU A 43 -12.93 -3.16 28.37
C GLU A 43 -11.42 -2.87 28.32
N ASN A 44 -10.62 -3.61 29.10
CA ASN A 44 -9.16 -3.49 29.07
C ASN A 44 -8.58 -3.81 27.67
N SER A 45 -9.10 -4.82 26.97
CA SER A 45 -8.69 -5.12 25.59
C SER A 45 -9.01 -4.00 24.60
N THR A 46 -10.11 -3.28 24.85
CA THR A 46 -10.57 -2.16 24.02
C THR A 46 -9.71 -0.93 24.25
N ILE A 47 -9.39 -0.62 25.52
CA ILE A 47 -8.47 0.46 25.90
C ILE A 47 -7.09 0.22 25.29
N LEU A 48 -6.55 -1.01 25.38
CA LEU A 48 -5.26 -1.36 24.79
C LEU A 48 -5.25 -1.19 23.26
N LYS A 49 -6.32 -1.58 22.56
CA LYS A 49 -6.45 -1.34 21.11
C LYS A 49 -6.50 0.14 20.79
N GLN A 50 -7.17 0.94 21.64
CA GLN A 50 -7.28 2.38 21.45
C GLN A 50 -5.94 3.10 21.70
N GLU A 51 -5.18 2.70 22.73
CA GLU A 51 -3.82 3.21 22.97
C GLU A 51 -2.83 2.78 21.88
N LEU A 52 -2.93 1.54 21.38
CA LEU A 52 -2.12 1.08 20.26
C LEU A 52 -2.42 1.89 18.98
N ASN A 53 -3.70 2.19 18.72
CA ASN A 53 -4.09 3.03 17.58
C ASN A 53 -3.64 4.48 17.76
N LYS A 54 -3.68 5.01 18.99
CA LYS A 54 -3.21 6.35 19.33
C LYS A 54 -1.69 6.49 19.17
N SER A 55 -0.91 5.54 19.71
CA SER A 55 0.55 5.52 19.53
C SER A 55 0.97 5.36 18.07
N LYS A 56 0.23 4.56 17.29
CA LYS A 56 0.42 4.45 15.85
C LYS A 56 0.12 5.77 15.12
N ALA A 57 -0.91 6.49 15.53
CA ALA A 57 -1.21 7.82 15.00
C ALA A 57 -0.14 8.86 15.37
N GLU A 58 0.37 8.84 16.60
CA GLU A 58 1.46 9.72 17.06
C GLU A 58 2.77 9.45 16.30
N SER A 59 3.06 8.18 15.97
CA SER A 59 4.21 7.79 15.14
C SER A 59 4.11 8.22 13.67
N ILE A 60 2.91 8.43 13.12
CA ILE A 60 2.72 8.83 11.72
C ILE A 60 3.14 10.29 11.47
N PHE A 61 3.13 11.13 12.52
CA PHE A 61 3.50 12.55 12.43
C PHE A 61 4.88 12.86 13.01
N ASP A 62 5.72 11.86 13.27
CA ASP A 62 7.08 12.09 13.73
C ASP A 62 7.95 12.63 12.58
N PHE A 63 8.00 13.96 12.48
CA PHE A 63 8.81 14.72 11.52
C PHE A 63 10.32 14.42 11.64
N ASN A 64 10.77 13.87 12.76
CA ASN A 64 12.16 13.44 12.97
C ASN A 64 12.45 12.01 12.52
N SER A 65 11.42 11.20 12.24
CA SER A 65 11.56 9.92 11.54
C SER A 65 11.82 10.16 10.05
N LYS A 66 12.95 10.81 9.74
CA LYS A 66 13.44 10.90 8.36
C LYS A 66 13.85 9.50 7.94
N VAL A 67 12.91 8.72 7.42
CA VAL A 67 13.22 7.59 6.56
C VAL A 67 13.95 8.19 5.35
N SER A 68 15.28 8.18 5.42
CA SER A 68 16.12 8.61 4.30
C SER A 68 15.84 7.66 3.16
N ARG A 69 14.99 8.09 2.23
CA ARG A 69 14.63 7.31 1.06
C ARG A 69 15.70 7.55 -0.02
N PRO A 70 16.65 6.62 -0.22
CA PRO A 70 17.75 6.84 -1.16
C PRO A 70 17.18 7.07 -2.55
N ALA A 71 17.64 8.13 -3.21
CA ALA A 71 17.23 8.42 -4.59
C ALA A 71 17.81 7.34 -5.53
N PRO A 72 17.00 6.79 -6.45
CA PRO A 72 17.52 5.93 -7.50
C PRO A 72 18.53 6.69 -8.38
N GLU A 73 19.54 5.97 -8.88
CA GLU A 73 20.51 6.56 -9.79
C GLU A 73 19.88 6.79 -11.18
N LEU A 74 20.22 7.93 -11.79
CA LEU A 74 19.87 8.20 -13.19
C LEU A 74 20.55 7.19 -14.12
N PRO A 75 19.87 6.73 -15.19
CA PRO A 75 20.51 5.87 -16.17
C PRO A 75 21.66 6.59 -16.89
N SER A 76 22.73 5.85 -17.21
CA SER A 76 23.81 6.37 -18.06
C SER A 76 23.27 6.67 -19.47
N THR A 77 23.76 7.76 -20.06
CA THR A 77 23.47 8.15 -21.45
C THR A 77 24.23 7.33 -22.49
N ASP A 78 25.20 6.51 -22.07
CA ASP A 78 26.07 5.76 -22.98
C ASP A 78 25.28 4.75 -23.83
N GLY A 79 25.47 4.77 -25.15
CA GLY A 79 24.83 3.83 -26.06
C GLY A 79 23.31 3.97 -26.17
N ILE A 80 22.72 5.08 -25.72
CA ILE A 80 21.33 5.41 -26.04
C ILE A 80 21.27 6.44 -27.16
N GLU A 81 20.58 6.08 -28.23
CA GLU A 81 20.23 7.01 -29.30
C GLU A 81 18.96 7.79 -28.96
N TYR A 82 18.89 9.05 -29.39
CA TYR A 82 17.73 9.91 -29.17
C TYR A 82 16.39 9.27 -29.58
N PRO A 83 16.22 8.63 -30.76
CA PRO A 83 14.95 8.00 -31.13
C PRO A 83 14.49 6.91 -30.17
N ARG A 84 15.44 6.13 -29.61
CA ARG A 84 15.15 5.11 -28.60
C ARG A 84 14.62 5.74 -27.32
N ALA A 85 15.28 6.79 -26.83
CA ALA A 85 14.85 7.51 -25.62
C ALA A 85 13.49 8.22 -25.84
N ALA A 86 13.31 8.87 -26.99
CA ALA A 86 12.08 9.57 -27.33
C ALA A 86 10.86 8.64 -27.42
N ALA A 87 11.07 7.38 -27.81
CA ALA A 87 10.03 6.36 -27.85
C ALA A 87 9.49 5.96 -26.48
N TRP A 88 10.18 6.26 -25.37
CA TRP A 88 9.68 5.95 -24.03
C TRP A 88 8.41 6.73 -23.67
N ALA A 89 8.27 7.96 -24.17
CA ALA A 89 7.07 8.78 -23.96
C ALA A 89 5.96 8.53 -24.98
N SER A 90 6.15 7.65 -25.97
CA SER A 90 5.14 7.42 -27.00
C SER A 90 4.08 6.43 -26.52
N GLU A 91 2.83 6.69 -26.91
CA GLU A 91 1.66 5.79 -26.86
C GLU A 91 1.27 5.19 -25.50
N SER A 92 2.14 4.41 -24.84
CA SER A 92 1.80 3.63 -23.66
C SER A 92 2.93 3.54 -22.64
N LEU A 93 2.57 3.37 -21.37
CA LEU A 93 3.48 3.10 -20.25
C LEU A 93 4.40 1.90 -20.54
N ASN A 94 3.92 0.91 -21.29
CA ASN A 94 4.71 -0.27 -21.64
C ASN A 94 5.99 0.06 -22.44
N ASN A 95 6.03 1.16 -23.18
CA ASN A 95 7.22 1.52 -23.97
C ASN A 95 8.39 1.92 -23.07
N VAL A 96 8.13 2.70 -22.01
CA VAL A 96 9.16 3.04 -21.02
C VAL A 96 9.51 1.83 -20.15
N LEU A 97 8.53 1.00 -19.77
CA LEU A 97 8.77 -0.13 -18.86
C LEU A 97 9.53 -1.30 -19.50
N LYS A 98 9.44 -1.48 -20.82
CA LYS A 98 10.18 -2.55 -21.54
C LYS A 98 11.67 -2.24 -21.67
N ASP A 99 12.03 -0.97 -21.79
CA ASP A 99 13.42 -0.55 -21.86
C ASP A 99 14.04 -0.48 -20.47
N GLU A 100 15.20 -1.09 -20.26
CA GLU A 100 15.87 -1.08 -18.95
C GLU A 100 16.20 0.34 -18.46
N LYS A 101 16.74 1.19 -19.34
CA LYS A 101 17.11 2.55 -18.99
C LYS A 101 15.89 3.46 -18.91
N GLY A 102 14.89 3.23 -19.77
CA GLY A 102 13.59 3.89 -19.66
C GLY A 102 12.93 3.61 -18.31
N ARG A 103 12.87 2.34 -17.89
CA ARG A 103 12.32 1.92 -16.60
C ARG A 103 13.10 2.52 -15.43
N GLN A 104 14.43 2.56 -15.50
CA GLN A 104 15.27 3.22 -14.48
C GLN A 104 14.94 4.71 -14.37
N LEU A 105 14.83 5.43 -15.49
CA LEU A 105 14.46 6.85 -15.48
C LEU A 105 13.05 7.07 -14.91
N PHE A 106 12.11 6.17 -15.21
CA PHE A 106 10.76 6.23 -14.67
C PHE A 106 10.73 5.98 -13.15
N HIS A 107 11.58 5.08 -12.63
CA HIS A 107 11.78 4.92 -11.18
C HIS A 107 12.30 6.19 -10.51
N VAL A 108 13.24 6.91 -11.13
CA VAL A 108 13.71 8.22 -10.62
C VAL A 108 12.55 9.22 -10.57
N PHE A 109 11.78 9.33 -11.65
CA PHE A 109 10.60 10.19 -11.69
C PHE A 109 9.58 9.84 -10.59
N LEU A 110 9.27 8.56 -10.42
CA LEU A 110 8.32 8.11 -9.41
C LEU A 110 8.83 8.42 -8.00
N HIS A 111 10.14 8.27 -7.77
CA HIS A 111 10.75 8.68 -6.51
C HIS A 111 10.55 10.17 -6.25
N ASP A 112 10.91 11.04 -7.20
CA ASP A 112 10.75 12.50 -7.03
C ASP A 112 9.28 12.91 -6.84
N SER A 113 8.34 12.16 -7.42
CA SER A 113 6.91 12.41 -7.33
C SER A 113 6.18 11.69 -6.19
N LEU A 114 6.92 10.99 -5.31
CA LEU A 114 6.40 10.23 -4.15
C LEU A 114 5.33 9.19 -4.56
N ALA A 115 5.64 8.40 -5.58
CA ALA A 115 4.71 7.45 -6.18
C ALA A 115 5.36 6.10 -6.55
N GLU A 116 6.58 5.85 -6.09
CA GLU A 116 7.40 4.66 -6.39
C GLU A 116 6.79 3.36 -5.87
N GLU A 117 5.98 3.40 -4.81
CA GLU A 117 5.27 2.25 -4.27
C GLU A 117 4.36 1.61 -5.31
N ASN A 118 3.81 2.39 -6.24
CA ASN A 118 2.92 1.90 -7.28
C ASN A 118 3.65 0.96 -8.24
N LEU A 119 4.78 1.39 -8.81
CA LEU A 119 5.54 0.54 -9.72
C LEU A 119 6.23 -0.61 -8.96
N SER A 120 6.75 -0.35 -7.75
CA SER A 120 7.34 -1.39 -6.92
C SER A 120 6.34 -2.50 -6.59
N PHE A 121 5.07 -2.16 -6.33
CA PHE A 121 4.01 -3.13 -6.14
C PHE A 121 3.78 -3.98 -7.40
N ILE A 122 3.67 -3.36 -8.59
CA ILE A 122 3.49 -4.09 -9.85
C ILE A 122 4.64 -5.08 -10.08
N GLU A 123 5.89 -4.63 -9.93
CA GLU A 123 7.08 -5.49 -10.10
C GLU A 123 7.14 -6.61 -9.04
N SER A 124 6.71 -6.33 -7.80
CA SER A 124 6.65 -7.33 -6.74
C SER A 124 5.59 -8.40 -7.03
N TYR A 125 4.45 -8.01 -7.59
CA TYR A 125 3.39 -8.92 -8.01
C TYR A 125 3.85 -9.85 -9.14
N ASP A 126 4.63 -9.34 -10.09
CA ASP A 126 5.21 -10.15 -11.17
C ASP A 126 6.16 -11.24 -10.68
N LYS A 127 6.75 -11.08 -9.49
CA LYS A 127 7.51 -12.13 -8.80
C LYS A 127 6.57 -13.07 -8.05
N PHE A 128 5.60 -12.53 -7.32
CA PHE A 128 4.61 -13.32 -6.56
C PHE A 128 3.84 -14.31 -7.43
N LYS A 129 3.43 -13.91 -8.65
CA LYS A 129 2.71 -14.81 -9.57
C LYS A 129 3.53 -16.04 -10.00
N GLN A 130 4.86 -15.99 -9.85
CA GLN A 130 5.77 -17.08 -10.21
C GLN A 130 6.11 -17.98 -9.00
N MET A 131 5.71 -17.59 -7.78
CA MET A 131 5.95 -18.36 -6.57
C MET A 131 5.11 -19.63 -6.55
N THR A 132 5.75 -20.75 -6.25
CA THR A 132 5.11 -22.07 -6.16
C THR A 132 4.92 -22.54 -4.72
N SER A 133 5.79 -22.11 -3.80
CA SER A 133 5.75 -22.43 -2.37
C SER A 133 4.61 -21.68 -1.66
N PRO A 134 3.67 -22.39 -1.00
CA PRO A 134 2.63 -21.72 -0.21
C PRO A 134 3.17 -20.85 0.94
N ALA A 135 4.32 -21.22 1.51
CA ALA A 135 4.97 -20.44 2.57
C ALA A 135 5.45 -19.09 2.04
N ASP A 136 6.14 -19.08 0.90
CA ASP A 136 6.66 -17.86 0.26
C ASP A 136 5.51 -16.94 -0.16
N LYS A 137 4.41 -17.53 -0.67
CA LYS A 137 3.20 -16.78 -1.00
C LYS A 137 2.57 -16.11 0.22
N LYS A 138 2.49 -16.81 1.36
CA LYS A 138 1.98 -16.23 2.62
C LYS A 138 2.89 -15.11 3.12
N GLN A 139 4.20 -15.30 3.06
CA GLN A 139 5.17 -14.27 3.42
C GLN A 139 5.00 -13.02 2.54
N TYR A 140 4.91 -13.19 1.22
CA TYR A 140 4.67 -12.07 0.30
C TYR A 140 3.40 -11.29 0.65
N ILE A 141 2.30 -11.97 1.01
CA ILE A 141 1.06 -11.29 1.36
C ILE A 141 1.21 -10.49 2.66
N GLN A 142 1.96 -10.99 3.65
CA GLN A 142 2.29 -10.24 4.86
C GLN A 142 3.10 -8.99 4.52
N GLU A 143 4.17 -9.15 3.74
CA GLU A 143 4.99 -8.04 3.25
C GLU A 143 4.15 -7.02 2.47
N PHE A 144 3.17 -7.47 1.68
CA PHE A 144 2.26 -6.59 0.96
C PHE A 144 1.43 -5.70 1.89
N PHE A 145 0.88 -6.25 2.97
CA PHE A 145 0.10 -5.47 3.93
C PHE A 145 0.94 -4.47 4.73
N GLU A 146 2.21 -4.77 4.94
CA GLU A 146 3.14 -3.87 5.64
C GLU A 146 3.70 -2.78 4.72
N LYS A 147 4.11 -3.16 3.50
CA LYS A 147 4.89 -2.31 2.61
C LYS A 147 4.09 -1.56 1.56
N TYR A 148 2.99 -2.15 1.05
CA TYR A 148 2.27 -1.61 -0.11
C TYR A 148 0.87 -1.13 0.26
N SER A 149 0.10 -1.94 1.00
CA SER A 149 -1.29 -1.62 1.35
C SER A 149 -1.50 -0.25 2.03
N PRO A 150 -0.57 0.29 2.84
CA PRO A 150 -0.76 1.62 3.46
C PRO A 150 -0.55 2.79 2.50
N TYR A 151 0.19 2.58 1.41
CA TYR A 151 0.70 3.65 0.54
C TYR A 151 0.09 3.61 -0.87
N VAL A 152 -0.31 2.43 -1.34
CA VAL A 152 -0.96 2.25 -2.63
C VAL A 152 -2.46 2.49 -2.52
N ASN A 153 -3.02 3.28 -3.44
CA ASN A 153 -4.45 3.56 -3.49
C ASN A 153 -5.23 2.37 -4.06
N LEU A 154 -5.83 1.56 -3.18
CA LEU A 154 -6.58 0.36 -3.52
C LEU A 154 -8.03 0.43 -3.04
N SER A 155 -8.95 -0.12 -3.83
CA SER A 155 -10.34 -0.27 -3.42
C SER A 155 -10.51 -1.28 -2.28
N SER A 156 -11.55 -1.08 -1.46
CA SER A 156 -11.92 -2.03 -0.40
C SER A 156 -12.19 -3.43 -0.94
N VAL A 157 -12.77 -3.53 -2.14
CA VAL A 157 -13.03 -4.80 -2.83
C VAL A 157 -11.73 -5.52 -3.18
N ALA A 158 -10.72 -4.80 -3.67
CA ALA A 158 -9.41 -5.39 -3.96
C ALA A 158 -8.73 -5.91 -2.67
N LEU A 159 -8.73 -5.09 -1.62
CA LEU A 159 -8.17 -5.47 -0.32
C LEU A 159 -8.89 -6.67 0.30
N GLN A 160 -10.22 -6.75 0.18
CA GLN A 160 -10.99 -7.87 0.68
C GLN A 160 -10.59 -9.18 -0.01
N LYS A 161 -10.47 -9.21 -1.34
CA LYS A 161 -10.03 -10.40 -2.08
C LYS A 161 -8.64 -10.88 -1.64
N ILE A 162 -7.73 -9.93 -1.38
CA ILE A 162 -6.39 -10.25 -0.88
C ILE A 162 -6.45 -10.85 0.53
N LYS A 163 -7.29 -10.29 1.42
CA LYS A 163 -7.50 -10.85 2.77
C LYS A 163 -8.11 -12.26 2.73
N GLU A 164 -9.07 -12.50 1.85
CA GLU A 164 -9.70 -13.82 1.68
C GLU A 164 -8.70 -14.88 1.18
N THR A 165 -7.81 -14.53 0.24
CA THR A 165 -6.77 -15.45 -0.23
C THR A 165 -5.69 -15.70 0.83
N ALA A 166 -5.40 -14.69 1.68
CA ALA A 166 -4.43 -14.80 2.77
C ALA A 166 -4.82 -15.84 3.83
N ALA A 167 -6.12 -16.06 4.03
CA ALA A 167 -6.65 -17.03 4.99
C ALA A 167 -6.57 -18.48 4.50
N LYS A 168 -6.23 -18.72 3.22
CA LYS A 168 -6.14 -20.06 2.64
C LYS A 168 -4.78 -20.69 2.92
N ASP A 169 -4.72 -22.02 2.88
CA ASP A 169 -3.46 -22.77 3.03
C ASP A 169 -2.48 -22.51 1.89
N ASP A 170 -3.00 -22.43 0.66
CA ASP A 170 -2.26 -21.99 -0.53
C ASP A 170 -2.92 -20.75 -1.13
N PRO A 171 -2.33 -19.56 -0.95
CA PRO A 171 -2.86 -18.34 -1.53
C PRO A 171 -2.85 -18.36 -3.07
N ASP A 172 -3.94 -17.88 -3.65
CA ASP A 172 -4.09 -17.71 -5.11
C ASP A 172 -3.63 -16.30 -5.55
N PRO A 173 -2.60 -16.17 -6.41
CA PRO A 173 -2.17 -14.90 -6.97
C PRO A 173 -3.23 -14.16 -7.78
N ALA A 174 -4.26 -14.85 -8.28
CA ALA A 174 -5.34 -14.21 -9.03
C ALA A 174 -6.17 -13.23 -8.16
N ALA A 175 -6.11 -13.36 -6.83
CA ALA A 175 -6.79 -12.45 -5.90
C ALA A 175 -6.30 -10.99 -6.01
N PHE A 176 -5.06 -10.79 -6.47
CA PHE A 176 -4.45 -9.47 -6.62
C PHE A 176 -4.78 -8.79 -7.96
N LEU A 177 -5.41 -9.48 -8.92
CA LEU A 177 -5.63 -8.96 -10.28
C LEU A 177 -6.39 -7.63 -10.30
N LEU A 178 -7.35 -7.44 -9.38
CA LEU A 178 -8.06 -6.17 -9.26
C LEU A 178 -7.15 -5.05 -8.75
N ALA A 179 -6.35 -5.31 -7.70
CA ALA A 179 -5.39 -4.34 -7.18
C ALA A 179 -4.36 -3.94 -8.24
N VAL A 180 -3.79 -4.93 -8.93
CA VAL A 180 -2.83 -4.73 -10.02
C VAL A 180 -3.45 -3.89 -11.14
N LYS A 181 -4.71 -4.14 -11.51
CA LYS A 181 -5.42 -3.34 -12.51
C LYS A 181 -5.62 -1.89 -12.06
N GLU A 182 -6.02 -1.67 -10.82
CA GLU A 182 -6.22 -0.32 -10.26
C GLU A 182 -4.94 0.50 -10.25
N VAL A 183 -3.82 -0.11 -9.84
CA VAL A 183 -2.51 0.56 -9.79
C VAL A 183 -1.93 0.80 -11.17
N ASN A 184 -2.03 -0.17 -12.09
CA ASN A 184 -1.62 0.06 -13.48
C ASN A 184 -2.41 1.20 -14.12
N ARG A 185 -3.73 1.28 -13.86
CA ARG A 185 -4.54 2.40 -14.33
C ARG A 185 -4.06 3.73 -13.75
N LEU A 186 -3.69 3.77 -12.47
CA LEU A 186 -3.13 4.97 -11.84
C LEU A 186 -1.84 5.39 -12.56
N LEU A 187 -0.89 4.47 -12.72
CA LEU A 187 0.37 4.68 -13.46
C LEU A 187 0.13 5.22 -14.87
N GLU A 188 -0.81 4.64 -15.61
CA GLU A 188 -1.12 5.04 -16.99
C GLU A 188 -1.84 6.39 -17.08
N SER A 189 -2.72 6.71 -16.12
CA SER A 189 -3.60 7.89 -16.19
C SER A 189 -3.09 9.13 -15.47
N ASP A 190 -2.18 8.98 -14.49
CA ASP A 190 -1.58 10.09 -13.76
C ASP A 190 -0.05 10.17 -13.92
N GLN A 191 0.68 9.17 -13.41
CA GLN A 191 2.14 9.27 -13.32
C GLN A 191 2.81 9.29 -14.69
N PHE A 192 2.39 8.46 -15.64
CA PHE A 192 2.99 8.41 -16.98
C PHE A 192 2.76 9.71 -17.79
N PRO A 193 1.54 10.29 -17.86
CA PRO A 193 1.34 11.61 -18.45
C PRO A 193 2.18 12.73 -17.84
N ARG A 194 2.48 12.65 -16.54
CA ARG A 194 3.36 13.60 -15.84
C ARG A 194 4.84 13.34 -16.17
N PHE A 195 5.27 12.08 -16.21
CA PHE A 195 6.63 11.68 -16.61
C PHE A 195 7.02 12.28 -17.98
N LYS A 196 6.13 12.20 -18.97
CA LYS A 196 6.37 12.74 -20.34
C LYS A 196 6.67 14.24 -20.38
N ARG A 197 6.27 14.99 -19.34
CA ARG A 197 6.46 16.44 -19.20
C ARG A 197 7.42 16.80 -18.08
N SER A 198 8.01 15.81 -17.43
CA SER A 198 8.87 16.01 -16.27
C SER A 198 10.25 16.48 -16.70
N ASP A 199 10.87 17.31 -15.86
CA ASP A 199 12.23 17.81 -16.10
C ASP A 199 13.22 16.65 -16.18
N VAL A 200 13.04 15.59 -15.39
CA VAL A 200 13.92 14.40 -15.44
C VAL A 200 13.92 13.74 -16.82
N TYR A 201 12.76 13.63 -17.47
CA TYR A 201 12.68 13.06 -18.81
C TYR A 201 13.20 14.02 -19.89
N ILE A 202 12.81 15.30 -19.84
CA ILE A 202 13.21 16.31 -20.82
C ILE A 202 14.73 16.53 -20.78
N ASN A 203 15.30 16.71 -19.59
CA ASN A 203 16.75 16.88 -19.40
C ASN A 203 17.51 15.62 -19.86
N PHE A 204 16.94 14.43 -19.68
CA PHE A 204 17.55 13.20 -20.19
C PHE A 204 17.57 13.18 -21.72
N LEU A 205 16.44 13.52 -22.37
CA LEU A 205 16.34 13.63 -23.82
C LEU A 205 17.33 14.64 -24.41
N GLU A 206 17.47 15.80 -23.77
CA GLU A 206 18.42 16.83 -24.20
C GLU A 206 19.87 16.33 -24.17
N LYS A 207 20.26 15.57 -23.14
CA LYS A 207 21.61 14.99 -23.02
C LYS A 207 21.90 13.95 -24.09
N VAL A 208 20.89 13.17 -24.51
CA VAL A 208 21.06 12.15 -25.57
C VAL A 208 20.81 12.71 -26.97
N MET A 209 20.36 13.96 -27.10
CA MET A 209 20.09 14.59 -28.39
C MET A 209 21.42 14.87 -29.12
N PRO A 210 21.62 14.33 -30.33
CA PRO A 210 22.79 14.67 -31.13
C PRO A 210 22.80 16.16 -31.47
N ARG A 211 23.97 16.81 -31.44
CA ARG A 211 24.13 18.21 -31.88
C ARG A 211 23.55 18.46 -33.27
N SER A 212 23.71 17.50 -34.19
CA SER A 212 23.16 17.58 -35.55
C SER A 212 21.62 17.61 -35.61
N TYR A 213 20.93 17.11 -34.58
CA TYR A 213 19.48 17.25 -34.44
C TYR A 213 19.11 18.66 -33.98
N ALA A 214 19.83 19.21 -33.00
CA ALA A 214 19.66 20.59 -32.55
C ALA A 214 19.90 21.60 -33.70
N ASP A 215 20.95 21.39 -34.51
CA ASP A 215 21.28 22.25 -35.65
C ASP A 215 20.18 22.23 -36.74
N LYS A 216 19.59 21.06 -37.02
CA LYS A 216 18.48 20.94 -37.99
C LYS A 216 17.21 21.63 -37.49
N TRP A 217 16.93 21.54 -36.20
CA TRP A 217 15.81 22.26 -35.56
C TRP A 217 16.02 23.77 -35.61
N ALA A 218 17.22 24.26 -35.26
CA ALA A 218 17.56 25.68 -35.35
C ALA A 218 17.44 26.21 -36.78
N THR A 219 17.98 25.48 -37.76
CA THR A 219 17.93 25.87 -39.19
C THR A 219 16.49 25.86 -39.72
N SER A 220 15.67 24.89 -39.30
CA SER A 220 14.27 24.78 -39.73
C SER A 220 13.39 25.85 -39.08
N PHE A 221 13.64 26.22 -37.83
CA PHE A 221 12.99 27.35 -37.16
C PHE A 221 13.40 28.68 -37.79
N GLU A 222 14.69 28.89 -38.05
CA GLU A 222 15.20 30.08 -38.75
C GLU A 222 14.62 30.21 -40.16
N ALA A 223 14.48 29.10 -40.89
CA ALA A 223 13.80 29.08 -42.19
C ALA A 223 12.29 29.39 -42.10
N LEU A 224 11.64 28.97 -41.00
CA LEU A 224 10.21 29.24 -40.75
C LEU A 224 9.97 30.70 -40.33
N VAL A 225 10.84 31.25 -39.50
CA VAL A 225 10.77 32.62 -38.96
C VAL A 225 11.32 33.65 -39.95
N GLY A 226 12.24 33.25 -40.83
CA GLY A 226 12.75 34.09 -41.93
C GLY A 226 11.69 34.52 -42.93
N ASN A 227 10.47 33.95 -42.85
CA ASN A 227 9.35 34.27 -43.75
C ASN A 227 8.17 35.02 -43.10
N GLN A 228 8.19 35.33 -41.79
CA GLN A 228 7.12 36.10 -41.14
C GLN A 228 7.65 37.02 -40.02
N VAL A 229 7.26 38.28 -40.14
CA VAL A 229 7.52 39.40 -39.22
C VAL A 229 6.97 39.08 -37.81
N ASN A 230 7.80 39.28 -36.78
CA ASN A 230 7.50 39.37 -35.33
C ASN A 230 6.30 38.58 -34.80
N PHE A 231 6.53 37.40 -34.21
CA PHE A 231 5.72 36.91 -33.08
C PHE A 231 6.61 36.23 -32.03
N PHE A 232 6.22 36.47 -30.77
CA PHE A 232 6.93 36.16 -29.52
C PHE A 232 7.42 34.72 -29.37
N LEU A 233 8.65 34.58 -28.85
CA LEU A 233 9.24 33.33 -28.34
C LEU A 233 8.54 32.89 -27.04
N PRO A 234 8.23 31.59 -26.85
CA PRO A 234 8.26 30.98 -25.53
C PRO A 234 9.59 30.22 -25.36
N PHE A 235 10.20 30.36 -24.18
CA PHE A 235 11.50 29.84 -23.74
C PHE A 235 12.73 30.72 -24.01
N PRO A 236 13.25 31.40 -22.96
CA PRO A 236 14.56 32.02 -23.00
C PRO A 236 15.64 30.95 -22.79
N ILE A 237 16.46 30.71 -23.82
CA ILE A 237 17.70 29.96 -23.67
C ILE A 237 18.72 30.94 -23.06
N TYR A 238 18.90 30.89 -21.74
CA TYR A 238 19.97 31.62 -21.08
C TYR A 238 21.28 30.83 -21.22
N PHE A 239 22.20 31.32 -22.05
CA PHE A 239 23.61 30.94 -21.98
C PHE A 239 24.34 31.95 -21.08
N SER A 240 25.07 31.47 -20.07
CA SER A 240 26.18 32.18 -19.42
C SER A 240 27.50 31.76 -20.04
#